data_AF-A0AAP1EZA5-F1
#
_entry.id   AF-A0AAP1EZA5-F1
#
_cell.length_a   1.000
_cell.length_b   1.000
_cell.length_c   1.000
_cell.angle_alpha   90.00
_cell.angle_beta   90.00
_cell.angle_gamma   90.00
#
_symmetry.space_group_name_H-M   'P 1'
#
loop_
_entity.id
_entity.type
_entity.pdbx_description
1 polymer ?
#
loop_
_entity_poly.entity_id
_entity_poly.type
_entity_poly.pdbx_seq_one_letter_code
_entity_poly.pdbx_strand_id
1 'polypeptide(L)'
;MHMSKSYQHLSAEERAMLQIETGRGQSVRAISRLLGRSPSTLSRELARQDSSTYCARSAGKRYRARRQLSVRQRRLTPGTPLFQLVRDHLVLWRWSPQQIAAKLSHMYPDDPAQRVSHETIYASIYAHPRGGLKKELVQALRQHKPKRGLR
;
A
#
# COMPACT_ATOMS: atom_id res chain seq x y z
N MET A 1 -18.33 9.48 29.61
CA MET A 1 -18.30 9.51 28.14
C MET A 1 -16.94 8.99 27.66
N HIS A 2 -16.86 7.75 27.19
CA HIS A 2 -15.62 7.18 26.65
C HIS A 2 -15.49 7.62 25.19
N MET A 3 -14.66 8.63 24.91
CA MET A 3 -14.28 8.92 23.52
C MET A 3 -13.42 7.75 23.02
N SER A 4 -13.88 7.08 21.97
CA SER A 4 -13.10 6.05 21.28
C SER A 4 -11.76 6.66 20.85
N LYS A 5 -10.65 6.18 21.42
CA LYS A 5 -9.30 6.60 21.02
C LYS A 5 -9.01 6.06 19.62
N SER A 6 -9.36 6.82 18.60
CA SER A 6 -8.90 6.58 17.23
C SER A 6 -7.39 6.77 17.19
N TYR A 7 -6.65 5.77 16.70
CA TYR A 7 -5.21 5.86 16.56
C TYR A 7 -4.87 6.87 15.45
N GLN A 8 -4.28 8.00 15.83
CA GLN A 8 -3.82 9.03 14.90
C GLN A 8 -2.29 9.07 14.89
N HIS A 9 -1.69 8.96 13.71
CA HIS A 9 -0.26 9.18 13.53
C HIS A 9 0.11 10.63 13.87
N LEU A 10 1.38 10.87 14.23
CA LEU A 10 1.85 12.25 14.42
C LEU A 10 1.69 13.03 13.11
N SER A 11 1.25 14.28 13.23
CA SER A 11 1.17 15.22 12.12
C SER A 11 2.56 15.80 11.78
N ALA A 12 2.63 16.69 10.78
CA ALA A 12 3.87 17.39 10.46
C ALA A 12 4.17 18.45 11.52
N GLU A 13 3.12 19.13 12.00
CA GLU A 13 3.16 20.18 13.02
C GLU A 13 3.62 19.62 14.36
N GLU A 14 3.07 18.47 14.79
CA GLU A 14 3.47 17.81 16.04
C GLU A 14 4.94 17.36 15.99
N ARG A 15 5.43 16.93 14.82
CA ARG A 15 6.86 16.61 14.66
C ARG A 15 7.72 17.86 14.71
N ALA A 16 7.28 18.98 14.14
CA ALA A 16 8.00 20.25 14.20
C ALA A 16 8.10 20.76 15.63
N MET A 17 7.00 20.70 16.38
CA MET A 17 6.99 21.03 17.81
C MET A 17 7.90 20.11 18.63
N LEU A 18 7.86 18.79 18.37
CA LEU A 18 8.78 17.85 19.00
C LEU A 18 10.24 18.22 18.73
N GLN A 19 10.59 18.63 17.51
CA GLN A 19 11.94 19.09 17.18
C GLN A 19 12.33 20.36 17.93
N ILE A 20 11.46 21.37 17.96
CA ILE A 20 11.75 22.64 18.67
C ILE A 20 11.96 22.39 20.16
N GLU A 21 11.05 21.66 20.80
CA GLU A 21 11.08 21.47 22.25
C GLU A 21 12.20 20.53 22.71
N THR A 22 12.52 19.50 21.92
CA THR A 22 13.73 18.68 22.20
C THR A 22 15.01 19.50 22.05
N GLY A 23 15.09 20.40 21.07
CA GLY A 23 16.21 21.34 20.93
C GLY A 23 16.34 22.33 22.10
N ARG A 24 15.23 22.63 22.80
CA ARG A 24 15.21 23.41 24.05
C ARG A 24 15.54 22.58 25.29
N GLY A 25 15.84 21.29 25.15
CA GLY A 25 16.13 20.39 26.28
C GLY A 25 14.90 19.96 27.09
N GLN A 26 13.69 20.15 26.57
CA GLN A 26 12.47 19.73 27.28
C GLN A 26 12.35 18.21 27.36
N SER A 27 11.86 17.72 28.50
CA SER A 27 11.62 16.29 28.68
C SER A 27 10.45 15.81 27.82
N VAL A 28 10.48 14.53 27.41
CA VAL A 28 9.38 13.90 26.65
C VAL A 28 8.02 14.04 27.36
N ARG A 29 8.00 14.02 28.71
CA ARG A 29 6.80 14.20 29.53
C ARG A 29 6.28 15.66 29.54
N ALA A 30 7.14 16.64 29.37
CA ALA A 30 6.72 18.04 29.20
C ALA A 30 6.09 18.23 27.82
N ILE A 31 6.78 17.75 26.77
CA ILE A 31 6.31 17.85 25.38
C ILE A 31 4.99 17.08 25.19
N SER A 32 4.82 15.93 25.85
CA SER A 32 3.59 15.14 25.77
C SER A 32 2.37 15.92 26.30
N ARG A 33 2.54 16.69 27.37
CA ARG A 33 1.48 17.55 27.92
C ARG A 33 1.18 18.72 26.99
N LEU A 34 2.21 19.34 26.42
CA LEU A 34 2.06 20.44 25.45
C LEU A 34 1.28 20.00 24.20
N LEU A 35 1.59 18.81 23.67
CA LEU A 35 0.97 18.28 22.45
C LEU A 35 -0.34 17.52 22.69
N GLY A 36 -0.74 17.29 23.94
CA GLY A 36 -1.86 16.39 24.25
C GLY A 36 -1.65 14.95 23.75
N ARG A 37 -0.39 14.50 23.64
CA ARG A 37 -0.02 13.16 23.15
C ARG A 37 0.53 12.29 24.27
N SER A 38 0.48 10.97 24.12
CA SER A 38 1.08 10.08 25.12
C SER A 38 2.61 10.20 25.10
N PRO A 39 3.29 10.18 26.27
CA PRO A 39 4.75 10.16 26.32
C PRO A 39 5.35 9.00 25.52
N SER A 40 4.70 7.83 25.54
CA SER A 40 5.13 6.65 24.78
C SER A 40 5.09 6.87 23.26
N THR A 41 4.13 7.67 22.75
CA THR A 41 4.01 7.99 21.34
C THR A 41 5.20 8.83 20.87
N LEU A 42 5.57 9.84 21.66
CA LEU A 42 6.71 10.71 21.38
C LEU A 42 8.04 9.95 21.53
N SER A 43 8.20 9.16 22.59
CA SER A 43 9.40 8.33 22.80
C SER A 43 9.62 7.34 21.64
N ARG A 44 8.56 6.66 21.18
CA ARG A 44 8.65 5.78 20.01
C ARG A 44 8.98 6.53 18.72
N GLU A 45 8.54 7.78 18.56
CA GLU A 45 8.92 8.58 17.39
C GLU A 45 10.40 8.96 17.41
N LEU A 46 10.92 9.37 18.56
CA LEU A 46 12.33 9.70 18.77
C LEU A 46 13.21 8.47 18.53
N ALA A 47 12.87 7.33 19.14
CA ALA A 47 13.62 6.07 19.03
C ALA A 47 13.65 5.48 17.59
N ARG A 48 12.74 5.90 16.71
CA ARG A 48 12.73 5.46 15.29
C ARG A 48 13.73 6.21 14.41
N GLN A 49 14.40 7.23 14.94
CA GLN A 49 15.39 8.01 14.21
C GLN A 49 16.80 7.53 14.58
N ASP A 50 17.68 7.52 13.58
CA ASP A 50 19.05 7.01 13.75
C ASP A 50 20.04 8.12 14.16
N SER A 51 19.57 9.36 14.27
CA SER A 51 20.38 10.55 14.51
C SER A 51 20.28 10.98 15.97
N SER A 52 21.38 11.44 16.54
CA SER A 52 21.44 12.04 17.88
C SER A 52 20.53 13.27 17.99
N THR A 53 20.48 14.08 16.94
CA THR A 53 19.57 15.22 16.84
C THR A 53 18.31 14.83 16.08
N TYR A 54 17.15 15.07 16.69
CA TYR A 54 15.85 14.79 16.06
C TYR A 54 15.53 15.81 14.96
N CYS A 55 15.14 15.31 13.78
CA CYS A 55 14.73 16.14 12.64
C CYS A 55 13.33 15.75 12.16
N ALA A 56 12.38 16.67 12.28
CA ALA A 56 10.98 16.49 11.91
C ALA A 56 10.81 16.15 10.41
N ARG A 57 11.59 16.81 9.54
CA ARG A 57 11.55 16.58 8.09
C ARG A 57 11.97 15.16 7.74
N SER A 58 13.08 14.69 8.31
CA SER A 58 13.59 13.35 8.12
C SER A 58 12.65 12.29 8.69
N ALA A 59 12.13 12.51 9.91
CA ALA A 59 11.15 11.63 10.55
C ALA A 59 9.88 11.48 9.70
N GLY A 60 9.34 12.59 9.18
CA GLY A 60 8.19 12.60 8.28
C GLY A 60 8.46 11.87 6.95
N LYS A 61 9.64 12.08 6.34
CA LYS A 61 10.05 11.37 5.12
C LYS A 61 10.13 9.86 5.35
N ARG A 62 10.79 9.43 6.42
CA ARG A 62 10.93 7.99 6.78
C ARG A 62 9.58 7.36 7.10
N TYR A 63 8.69 8.06 7.80
CA TYR A 63 7.33 7.61 8.03
C TYR A 63 6.57 7.38 6.70
N ARG A 64 6.59 8.35 5.77
CA ARG A 64 5.93 8.21 4.47
C ARG A 64 6.49 7.04 3.66
N ALA A 65 7.82 6.88 3.62
CA ALA A 65 8.47 5.76 2.95
C ALA A 65 8.03 4.41 3.54
N ARG A 66 8.10 4.25 4.87
CA ARG A 66 7.63 3.03 5.54
C ARG A 66 6.15 2.74 5.26
N ARG A 67 5.31 3.77 5.27
CA ARG A 67 3.87 3.62 4.98
C ARG A 67 3.62 3.17 3.55
N GLN A 68 4.36 3.71 2.58
CA GLN A 68 4.28 3.25 1.18
C GLN A 68 4.70 1.78 1.03
N LEU A 69 5.74 1.35 1.76
CA LEU A 69 6.22 -0.03 1.75
C LEU A 69 5.30 -1.01 2.50
N SER A 70 4.55 -0.53 3.50
CA SER A 70 3.63 -1.36 4.28
C SER A 70 2.39 -1.82 3.51
N VAL A 71 2.15 -1.26 2.32
CA VAL A 71 1.04 -1.68 1.46
C VAL A 71 1.50 -2.84 0.59
N ARG A 72 0.67 -3.90 0.52
CA ARG A 72 0.92 -5.04 -0.38
C ARG A 72 1.02 -4.55 -1.82
N GLN A 73 2.18 -4.77 -2.44
CA GLN A 73 2.39 -4.40 -3.83
C GLN A 73 1.48 -5.20 -4.76
N ARG A 74 0.90 -4.54 -5.75
CA ARG A 74 0.08 -5.21 -6.76
C ARG A 74 1.00 -6.02 -7.66
N ARG A 75 0.71 -7.31 -7.79
CA ARG A 75 1.53 -8.22 -8.62
C ARG A 75 1.35 -8.00 -10.11
N LEU A 76 0.18 -7.49 -10.52
CA LEU A 76 -0.16 -7.20 -11.90
C LEU A 76 -0.24 -5.69 -12.08
N THR A 77 0.91 -5.10 -12.44
CA THR A 77 1.05 -3.67 -12.70
C THR A 77 1.16 -3.43 -14.20
N PRO A 78 0.38 -2.50 -14.79
CA PRO A 78 0.50 -2.16 -16.21
C PRO A 78 1.93 -1.84 -16.63
N GLY A 79 2.33 -2.35 -17.80
CA GLY A 79 3.68 -2.17 -18.33
C GLY A 79 4.71 -3.21 -17.86
N THR A 80 4.37 -4.08 -16.90
CA THR A 80 5.25 -5.21 -16.52
C THR A 80 5.10 -6.39 -17.49
N PRO A 81 6.15 -7.21 -17.70
CA PRO A 81 6.07 -8.39 -18.57
C PRO A 81 4.96 -9.37 -18.16
N LEU A 82 4.82 -9.62 -16.86
CA LEU A 82 3.78 -10.49 -16.33
C LEU A 82 2.37 -9.96 -16.62
N PHE A 83 2.17 -8.64 -16.52
CA PHE A 83 0.90 -8.02 -16.88
C PHE A 83 0.60 -8.17 -18.36
N GLN A 84 1.58 -7.94 -19.24
CA GLN A 84 1.38 -8.09 -20.68
C GLN A 84 1.05 -9.53 -21.05
N LEU A 85 1.76 -10.50 -20.48
CA LEU A 85 1.47 -11.90 -20.67
C LEU A 85 0.01 -12.23 -20.30
N VAL A 86 -0.45 -11.78 -19.12
CA VAL A 86 -1.84 -11.98 -18.69
C VAL A 86 -2.82 -11.28 -19.64
N ARG A 87 -2.52 -10.06 -20.07
CA ARG A 87 -3.34 -9.30 -21.03
C ARG A 87 -3.47 -10.02 -22.36
N ASP A 88 -2.38 -10.52 -22.92
CA ASP A 88 -2.37 -11.20 -24.21
C ASP A 88 -3.21 -12.47 -24.16
N HIS A 89 -3.07 -13.27 -23.10
CA HIS A 89 -3.92 -14.45 -22.89
C HIS A 89 -5.41 -14.09 -22.76
N LEU A 90 -5.75 -12.96 -22.13
CA LEU A 90 -7.13 -12.48 -22.02
C LEU A 90 -7.67 -11.99 -23.37
N VAL A 91 -6.96 -11.09 -24.03
CA VAL A 91 -7.47 -10.31 -25.17
C VAL A 91 -7.34 -11.07 -26.47
N LEU A 92 -6.17 -11.69 -26.71
CA LEU A 92 -5.87 -12.39 -27.96
C LEU A 92 -6.41 -13.83 -27.94
N TRP A 93 -6.20 -14.55 -26.84
CA TRP A 93 -6.57 -15.97 -26.77
C TRP A 93 -7.91 -16.24 -26.07
N ARG A 94 -8.54 -15.22 -25.47
CA ARG A 94 -9.85 -15.33 -24.79
C ARG A 94 -9.89 -16.39 -23.70
N TRP A 95 -8.77 -16.57 -23.01
CA TRP A 95 -8.67 -17.47 -21.87
C TRP A 95 -9.35 -16.86 -20.65
N SER A 96 -9.97 -17.72 -19.84
CA SER A 96 -10.49 -17.31 -18.53
C SER A 96 -9.36 -17.06 -17.54
N PRO A 97 -9.54 -16.18 -16.53
CA PRO A 97 -8.57 -16.00 -15.45
C PRO A 97 -8.11 -17.30 -14.77
N GLN A 98 -8.99 -18.30 -14.66
CA GLN A 98 -8.69 -19.63 -14.13
C GLN A 98 -7.71 -20.39 -15.02
N GLN A 99 -7.93 -20.40 -16.34
CA GLN A 99 -7.03 -21.03 -17.31
C GLN A 99 -5.65 -20.36 -17.32
N ILE A 100 -5.62 -19.03 -17.26
CA ILE A 100 -4.36 -18.27 -17.20
C ILE A 100 -3.58 -18.61 -15.93
N ALA A 101 -4.25 -18.60 -14.77
CA ALA A 101 -3.60 -18.95 -13.50
C ALA A 101 -3.04 -20.38 -13.51
N ALA A 102 -3.79 -21.35 -14.05
CA ALA A 102 -3.34 -22.73 -14.19
C ALA A 102 -2.12 -22.83 -15.12
N LYS A 103 -2.17 -22.15 -16.28
CA LYS A 103 -1.05 -22.12 -17.24
C LYS A 103 0.21 -21.54 -16.62
N LEU A 104 0.11 -20.39 -15.95
CA LEU A 104 1.26 -19.75 -15.30
C LEU A 104 1.84 -20.64 -14.20
N SER A 105 1.00 -21.36 -13.45
CA SER A 105 1.46 -22.30 -12.44
C SER A 105 2.24 -23.47 -13.03
N HIS A 106 1.85 -23.93 -14.22
CA HIS A 106 2.55 -24.99 -14.96
C HIS A 106 3.83 -24.49 -15.66
N MET A 107 3.83 -23.28 -16.20
CA MET A 107 4.99 -22.68 -16.87
C MET A 107 6.11 -22.28 -15.89
N TYR A 108 5.74 -21.88 -14.67
CA TYR A 108 6.66 -21.35 -13.67
C TYR A 108 6.53 -22.10 -12.34
N PRO A 109 6.81 -23.43 -12.30
CA PRO A 109 6.67 -24.22 -11.07
C PRO A 109 7.60 -23.69 -9.95
N ASP A 110 8.82 -23.31 -10.31
CA ASP A 110 9.88 -22.92 -9.37
C ASP A 110 9.99 -21.40 -9.15
N ASP A 111 9.21 -20.60 -9.89
CA ASP A 111 9.21 -19.14 -9.75
C ASP A 111 7.85 -18.62 -9.24
N PRO A 112 7.67 -18.47 -7.90
CA PRO A 112 6.48 -17.88 -7.33
C PRO A 112 6.19 -16.47 -7.83
N ALA A 113 7.19 -15.68 -8.23
CA ALA A 113 7.03 -14.29 -8.63
C ALA A 113 6.28 -14.14 -9.97
N GLN A 114 6.32 -15.16 -10.83
CA GLN A 114 5.62 -15.22 -12.11
C GLN A 114 4.23 -15.88 -12.03
N ARG A 115 3.89 -16.51 -10.90
CA ARG A 115 2.59 -17.17 -10.69
C ARG A 115 1.56 -16.22 -10.12
N VAL A 116 0.36 -16.10 -10.70
CA VAL A 116 -0.74 -15.34 -10.11
C VAL A 116 -2.02 -16.17 -10.02
N SER A 117 -2.79 -15.99 -8.94
CA SER A 117 -4.10 -16.64 -8.82
C SER A 117 -5.12 -15.95 -9.71
N HIS A 118 -6.17 -16.68 -10.09
CA HIS A 118 -7.27 -16.11 -10.88
C HIS A 118 -7.98 -14.97 -10.16
N GLU A 119 -8.06 -15.00 -8.82
CA GLU A 119 -8.60 -13.88 -8.04
C GLU A 119 -7.69 -12.65 -8.07
N THR A 120 -6.37 -12.84 -8.16
CA THR A 120 -5.42 -11.72 -8.37
C THR A 120 -5.65 -11.07 -9.74
N ILE A 121 -5.93 -11.88 -10.77
CA ILE A 121 -6.27 -11.40 -12.11
C ILE A 121 -7.60 -10.63 -12.08
N TYR A 122 -8.64 -11.16 -11.44
CA TYR A 122 -9.90 -10.43 -11.29
C TYR A 122 -9.71 -9.11 -10.53
N ALA A 123 -9.04 -9.16 -9.38
CA ALA A 123 -8.78 -7.97 -8.56
C ALA A 123 -7.99 -6.92 -9.34
N SER A 124 -7.00 -7.32 -10.15
CA SER A 124 -6.23 -6.38 -10.97
C SER A 124 -7.13 -5.71 -12.02
N ILE A 125 -7.92 -6.47 -12.79
CA ILE A 125 -8.84 -5.93 -13.81
C ILE A 125 -9.76 -4.87 -13.20
N TYR A 126 -10.41 -5.19 -12.08
CA TYR A 126 -11.39 -4.29 -11.46
C TYR A 126 -10.76 -3.09 -10.73
N ALA A 127 -9.51 -3.20 -10.28
CA ALA A 127 -8.78 -2.13 -9.61
C ALA A 127 -8.20 -1.05 -10.55
N HIS A 128 -8.31 -1.22 -11.88
CA HIS A 128 -7.92 -0.18 -12.83
C HIS A 128 -8.87 1.04 -12.74
N PRO A 129 -8.35 2.26 -12.94
CA PRO A 129 -9.16 3.45 -13.16
C PRO A 129 -10.12 3.27 -14.36
N ARG A 130 -11.19 4.07 -14.42
CA ARG A 130 -12.09 4.08 -15.58
C ARG A 130 -11.32 4.56 -16.80
N GLY A 131 -11.33 3.80 -17.89
CA GLY A 131 -10.58 4.11 -19.11
C GLY A 131 -10.60 2.96 -20.14
N GLY A 132 -9.91 3.16 -21.26
CA GLY A 132 -9.86 2.19 -22.37
C GLY A 132 -9.33 0.82 -21.94
N LEU A 133 -8.22 0.79 -21.20
CA LEU A 133 -7.62 -0.46 -20.69
C LEU A 133 -8.59 -1.27 -19.83
N LYS A 134 -9.31 -0.61 -18.91
CA LYS A 134 -10.30 -1.31 -18.08
C LYS A 134 -11.44 -1.88 -18.94
N LYS A 135 -11.94 -1.12 -19.90
CA LYS A 135 -13.02 -1.55 -20.81
C LYS A 135 -12.59 -2.77 -21.60
N GLU A 136 -11.41 -2.74 -22.20
CA GLU A 136 -10.83 -3.85 -22.97
C GLU A 136 -10.70 -5.12 -22.12
N LEU A 137 -10.07 -5.02 -20.94
CA LEU A 137 -9.86 -6.17 -20.05
C LEU A 137 -11.18 -6.77 -19.55
N VAL A 138 -12.17 -5.92 -19.25
CA VAL A 138 -13.50 -6.40 -18.83
C VAL A 138 -14.22 -7.07 -20.00
N GLN A 139 -14.16 -6.52 -21.21
CA GLN A 139 -14.75 -7.12 -22.42
C GLN A 139 -14.09 -8.44 -22.81
N ALA A 140 -12.83 -8.66 -22.44
CA ALA A 140 -12.13 -9.92 -22.65
C ALA A 140 -12.66 -11.06 -21.76
N LEU A 141 -13.35 -10.75 -20.64
CA LEU A 141 -13.92 -11.75 -19.75
C LEU A 141 -15.18 -12.38 -20.35
N ARG A 142 -15.26 -13.72 -20.34
CA ARG A 142 -16.47 -14.46 -20.80
C ARG A 142 -17.74 -14.07 -20.04
N GLN A 143 -17.61 -13.87 -18.73
CA GLN A 143 -18.69 -13.38 -17.86
C GLN A 143 -18.38 -11.96 -17.40
N HIS A 144 -18.35 -11.00 -18.33
CA HIS A 144 -18.07 -9.62 -17.99
C HIS A 144 -19.20 -9.04 -17.12
N LYS A 145 -18.81 -8.41 -16.01
CA LYS A 145 -19.71 -7.64 -15.12
C LYS A 145 -19.12 -6.25 -14.90
N PRO A 146 -19.95 -5.20 -14.70
CA PRO A 146 -19.45 -3.85 -14.42
C PRO A 146 -18.71 -3.76 -13.08
N LYS A 147 -19.04 -4.64 -12.13
CA LYS A 147 -18.41 -4.74 -10.79
C LYS A 147 -18.27 -6.21 -10.37
N ARG A 148 -17.25 -6.51 -9.57
CA ARG A 148 -17.09 -7.80 -8.89
C ARG A 148 -18.00 -7.86 -7.66
N GLY A 149 -18.77 -8.93 -7.49
CA GLY A 149 -19.70 -9.12 -6.36
C GLY A 149 -20.97 -9.90 -6.74
N LEU A 150 -21.82 -10.16 -5.75
CA LEU A 150 -23.16 -10.75 -5.94
C LEU A 150 -24.03 -9.81 -6.80
N ARG A 151 -24.98 -10.43 -7.52
CA ARG A 151 -25.94 -9.73 -8.39
C ARG A 151 -26.88 -8.88 -7.56
#